data_AF-A0A943M3P2-F1
#
_entry.id   AF-A0A943M3P2-F1
#
_cell.length_a   1.000
_cell.length_b   1.000
_cell.length_c   1.000
_cell.angle_alpha   90.00
_cell.angle_beta   90.00
_cell.angle_gamma   90.00
#
_symmetry.space_group_name_H-M   'P 1'
#
loop_
_entity.id
_entity.type
_entity.pdbx_description
1 polymer ?
#
loop_
_entity_poly.entity_id
_entity_poly.type
_entity_poly.pdbx_seq_one_letter_code
_entity_poly.pdbx_strand_id
1 'polypeptide(L)'
;MKKYRSFLFAVAVLGAGCSSDSSEPVVADPGQGQVTLYDAGKESVAYIDYPDDATIYLFDGEPVAFIRSEELVFSFNGRFLGWYRDGVLYDRTTYAVGARHDIVRGAINTAVTFPDKTKGVKRPKPLRPNVEDAVARPVLYDNWSEQTLTAFFEEGKK
;
A
#
# COMPACT_ATOMS: atom_id res chain seq x y z
N MET A 1 -34.22 -46.43 2.33
CA MET A 1 -34.82 -45.13 1.96
C MET A 1 -34.04 -44.55 0.79
N LYS A 2 -34.78 -44.10 -0.24
CA LYS A 2 -34.50 -43.21 -1.39
C LYS A 2 -33.05 -42.99 -1.87
N LYS A 3 -32.71 -42.95 -3.18
CA LYS A 3 -33.24 -43.41 -4.49
C LYS A 3 -32.37 -42.64 -5.53
N TYR A 4 -31.72 -43.34 -6.48
CA TYR A 4 -31.43 -42.95 -7.88
C TYR A 4 -30.64 -41.64 -8.16
N ARG A 5 -29.83 -41.46 -9.22
CA ARG A 5 -29.78 -42.08 -10.56
C ARG A 5 -28.46 -41.69 -11.25
N SER A 6 -27.86 -42.67 -11.94
CA SER A 6 -26.86 -42.46 -12.99
C SER A 6 -27.47 -41.74 -14.19
N PHE A 7 -26.74 -40.79 -14.79
CA PHE A 7 -26.91 -40.36 -16.18
C PHE A 7 -25.57 -39.90 -16.74
N LEU A 8 -24.97 -40.75 -17.58
CA LEU A 8 -24.05 -40.31 -18.62
C LEU A 8 -24.83 -39.46 -19.63
N PHE A 9 -24.30 -38.31 -20.01
CA PHE A 9 -24.53 -37.72 -21.32
C PHE A 9 -23.23 -37.08 -21.80
N ALA A 10 -22.55 -37.77 -22.72
CA ALA A 10 -21.55 -37.17 -23.58
C ALA A 10 -22.30 -36.39 -24.66
N VAL A 11 -21.99 -35.11 -24.80
CA VAL A 11 -22.39 -34.31 -25.97
C VAL A 11 -21.12 -33.68 -26.51
N ALA A 12 -20.60 -34.28 -27.59
CA ALA A 12 -19.62 -33.66 -28.45
C ALA A 12 -20.35 -32.72 -29.41
N VAL A 13 -20.09 -31.42 -29.32
CA VAL A 13 -20.40 -30.47 -30.39
C VAL A 13 -19.09 -29.94 -30.94
N LEU A 14 -18.76 -30.40 -32.14
CA LEU A 14 -17.83 -29.73 -33.04
C LEU A 14 -18.52 -28.46 -33.55
N GLY A 15 -18.06 -27.31 -33.08
CA GLY A 15 -18.40 -26.01 -33.64
C GLY A 15 -17.12 -25.32 -34.11
N ALA A 16 -16.94 -25.27 -35.43
CA ALA A 16 -16.00 -24.33 -36.04
C ALA A 16 -16.53 -22.91 -35.79
N GLY A 17 -15.79 -22.14 -35.01
CA GLY A 17 -16.10 -20.75 -34.75
C GLY A 17 -14.81 -20.02 -34.41
N CYS A 18 -14.30 -19.24 -35.37
CA CYS A 18 -13.25 -18.26 -35.13
C CYS A 18 -13.68 -17.38 -33.96
N SER A 19 -13.01 -17.51 -32.81
CA SER A 19 -13.01 -16.47 -31.79
C SER A 19 -11.61 -15.91 -31.75
N SER A 20 -11.56 -14.63 -32.12
CA SER A 20 -10.45 -13.71 -31.97
C SER A 20 -9.66 -14.01 -30.70
N ASP A 21 -8.43 -14.47 -30.89
CA ASP A 21 -7.38 -14.44 -29.88
C ASP A 21 -7.12 -12.96 -29.53
N SER A 22 -7.93 -12.46 -28.60
CA SER A 22 -7.71 -11.19 -27.96
C SER A 22 -6.88 -11.50 -26.74
N SER A 23 -5.57 -11.64 -26.96
CA SER A 23 -4.60 -11.44 -25.90
C SER A 23 -4.75 -9.99 -25.46
N GLU A 24 -5.69 -9.75 -24.53
CA GLU A 24 -5.70 -8.53 -23.73
C GLU A 24 -4.29 -8.38 -23.16
N PRO A 25 -3.68 -7.18 -23.24
CA PRO A 25 -2.40 -6.99 -22.62
C PRO A 25 -2.61 -7.25 -21.13
N VAL A 26 -1.97 -8.30 -20.63
CA VAL A 26 -1.85 -8.57 -19.20
C VAL A 26 -1.24 -7.31 -18.61
N VAL A 27 -2.09 -6.46 -18.04
CA VAL A 27 -1.64 -5.33 -17.24
C VAL A 27 -0.87 -5.98 -16.10
N ALA A 28 0.45 -5.81 -16.11
CA ALA A 28 1.32 -6.40 -15.12
C ALA A 28 0.80 -6.04 -13.73
N ASP A 29 0.37 -7.04 -12.96
CA ASP A 29 0.10 -6.89 -11.52
C ASP A 29 1.44 -6.58 -10.83
N PRO A 30 1.71 -5.36 -10.35
CA PRO A 30 2.94 -5.06 -9.62
C PRO A 30 2.84 -5.45 -8.14
N GLY A 31 1.80 -6.19 -7.73
CA GLY A 31 1.13 -6.01 -6.45
C GLY A 31 1.03 -7.21 -5.51
N GLN A 32 1.93 -8.17 -5.52
CA GLN A 32 1.91 -9.25 -4.51
C GLN A 32 2.63 -8.78 -3.22
N GLY A 33 2.12 -7.71 -2.60
CA GLY A 33 2.57 -7.23 -1.29
C GLY A 33 3.24 -5.86 -1.25
N GLN A 34 3.16 -5.05 -2.32
CA GLN A 34 3.58 -3.65 -2.27
C GLN A 34 2.38 -2.71 -2.38
N VAL A 35 2.42 -1.58 -1.67
CA VAL A 35 1.37 -0.55 -1.69
C VAL A 35 1.98 0.82 -1.90
N THR A 36 1.66 1.47 -3.02
CA THR A 36 2.05 2.87 -3.27
C THR A 36 1.31 3.82 -2.34
N LEU A 37 2.01 4.82 -1.82
CA LEU A 37 1.49 5.92 -1.02
C LEU A 37 1.57 7.22 -1.82
N TYR A 38 0.41 7.84 -1.98
CA TYR A 38 0.21 9.13 -2.63
C TYR A 38 0.00 10.22 -1.59
N ASP A 39 0.50 11.41 -1.86
CA ASP A 39 0.28 12.58 -1.01
C ASP A 39 -1.02 13.33 -1.36
N ALA A 40 -1.27 14.47 -0.69
CA ALA A 40 -2.42 15.34 -0.96
C ALA A 40 -2.44 15.90 -2.39
N GLY A 41 -1.26 15.99 -3.03
CA GLY A 41 -1.08 16.37 -4.43
C GLY A 41 -1.33 15.22 -5.41
N LYS A 42 -1.65 14.02 -4.91
CA LYS A 42 -1.88 12.79 -5.68
C LYS A 42 -0.62 12.26 -6.39
N GLU A 43 0.55 12.70 -5.94
CA GLU A 43 1.85 12.26 -6.43
C GLU A 43 2.29 11.00 -5.68
N SER A 44 2.86 10.04 -6.39
CA SER A 44 3.48 8.87 -5.76
C SER A 44 4.80 9.29 -5.08
N VAL A 45 4.90 9.11 -3.76
CA VAL A 45 6.08 9.55 -2.99
C VAL A 45 6.82 8.37 -2.38
N ALA A 46 6.09 7.41 -1.84
CA ALA A 46 6.63 6.24 -1.16
C ALA A 46 5.83 4.99 -1.51
N TYR A 47 6.35 3.84 -1.12
CA TYR A 47 5.62 2.58 -1.15
C TYR A 47 5.97 1.72 0.06
N ILE A 48 4.98 0.99 0.56
CA ILE A 48 5.15 -0.05 1.56
C ILE A 48 5.52 -1.33 0.82
N ASP A 49 6.53 -2.04 1.31
CA ASP A 49 6.91 -3.38 0.86
C ASP A 49 6.72 -4.37 2.00
N TYR A 50 5.61 -5.10 1.98
CA TYR A 50 5.27 -6.09 3.01
C TYR A 50 6.21 -7.31 3.00
N PRO A 51 6.59 -7.90 1.85
CA PRO A 51 7.60 -8.95 1.80
C PRO A 51 8.94 -8.52 2.42
N ASP A 52 9.30 -7.24 2.33
CA ASP A 52 10.49 -6.67 2.94
C ASP A 52 10.21 -6.10 4.34
N ASP A 53 9.64 -6.95 5.20
CA ASP A 53 9.32 -6.67 6.59
C ASP A 53 8.36 -5.47 6.79
N ALA A 54 7.48 -5.15 5.85
CA ALA A 54 6.68 -3.91 5.87
C ALA A 54 7.54 -2.63 5.96
N THR A 55 8.64 -2.59 5.20
CA THR A 55 9.49 -1.39 5.06
C THR A 55 8.80 -0.39 4.14
N ILE A 56 8.88 0.89 4.50
CA ILE A 56 8.46 2.00 3.66
C ILE A 56 9.69 2.54 2.95
N TYR A 57 9.63 2.55 1.62
CA TYR A 57 10.66 3.05 0.73
C TYR A 57 10.18 4.29 0.01
N LEU A 58 11.05 5.28 -0.19
CA LEU A 58 10.85 6.29 -1.22
C LEU A 58 11.03 5.66 -2.60
N PHE A 59 10.44 6.28 -3.63
CA PHE A 59 10.57 5.79 -5.01
C PHE A 59 12.02 5.79 -5.52
N ASP A 60 12.93 6.56 -4.92
CA ASP A 60 14.36 6.52 -5.25
C ASP A 60 15.11 5.33 -4.63
N GLY A 61 14.40 4.47 -3.88
CA GLY A 61 14.92 3.27 -3.22
C GLY A 61 15.39 3.49 -1.79
N GLU A 62 15.26 4.69 -1.21
CA GLU A 62 15.66 4.96 0.18
C GLU A 62 14.69 4.33 1.20
N PRO A 63 15.15 3.46 2.12
CA PRO A 63 14.34 2.99 3.24
C PRO A 63 14.18 4.10 4.29
N VAL A 64 12.94 4.50 4.56
CA VAL A 64 12.66 5.67 5.43
C VAL A 64 11.93 5.32 6.72
N ALA A 65 11.10 4.28 6.72
CA ALA A 65 10.34 3.87 7.88
C ALA A 65 9.95 2.39 7.78
N PHE A 66 9.29 1.86 8.80
CA PHE A 66 8.71 0.53 8.81
C PHE A 66 7.45 0.48 9.67
N ILE A 67 6.56 -0.46 9.34
CA ILE A 67 5.33 -0.71 10.11
C ILE A 67 5.60 -1.80 11.17
N ARG A 68 5.11 -1.57 12.39
CA ARG A 68 5.09 -2.49 13.53
C ARG A 68 3.68 -2.63 14.07
N SER A 69 3.42 -3.79 14.68
CA SER A 69 2.15 -4.05 15.37
C SER A 69 0.94 -3.71 14.52
N GLU A 70 1.04 -4.05 13.23
CA GLU A 70 0.05 -3.84 12.15
C GLU A 70 -0.23 -2.38 11.76
N GLU A 71 -0.07 -1.41 12.66
CA GLU A 71 -0.44 0.00 12.41
C GLU A 71 0.60 1.05 12.79
N LEU A 72 1.57 0.77 13.67
CA LEU A 72 2.51 1.78 14.16
C LEU A 72 3.65 2.00 13.18
N VAL A 73 3.93 3.25 12.82
CA VAL A 73 5.00 3.59 11.88
C VAL A 73 6.18 4.19 12.62
N PHE A 74 7.34 3.58 12.44
CA PHE A 74 8.59 4.01 13.05
C PHE A 74 9.65 4.29 11.98
N SER A 75 10.48 5.29 12.22
CA SER A 75 11.71 5.49 11.46
C SER A 75 12.77 4.46 11.87
N PHE A 76 13.80 4.31 11.04
CA PHE A 76 14.95 3.45 11.34
C PHE A 76 15.82 3.93 12.52
N ASN A 77 15.63 5.16 13.02
CA ASN A 77 16.24 5.61 14.28
C ASN A 77 15.35 5.35 15.52
N GLY A 78 14.19 4.72 15.35
CA GLY A 78 13.34 4.25 16.45
C GLY A 78 12.31 5.28 16.90
N ARG A 79 12.23 6.42 16.23
CA ARG A 79 11.21 7.43 16.49
C ARG A 79 9.87 6.97 15.94
N PHE A 80 8.84 7.06 16.79
CA PHE A 80 7.46 6.95 16.36
C PHE A 80 7.07 8.12 15.45
N LEU A 81 6.60 7.82 14.24
CA LEU A 81 6.19 8.81 13.25
C LEU A 81 4.67 8.96 13.16
N GLY A 82 3.90 7.89 13.37
CA GLY A 82 2.45 7.93 13.27
C GLY A 82 1.82 6.56 13.01
N TRP A 83 0.67 6.54 12.34
CA TRP A 83 -0.14 5.33 12.15
C TRP A 83 -0.41 5.05 10.67
N TYR A 84 -0.33 3.80 10.24
CA TYR A 84 -0.86 3.33 8.97
C TYR A 84 -2.12 2.51 9.22
N ARG A 85 -3.28 3.03 8.85
CA ARG A 85 -4.58 2.41 9.12
C ARG A 85 -5.53 2.58 7.95
N ASP A 86 -6.20 1.51 7.57
CA ASP A 86 -7.21 1.49 6.50
C ASP A 86 -6.70 2.10 5.18
N GLY A 87 -5.43 1.87 4.86
CA GLY A 87 -4.80 2.40 3.65
C GLY A 87 -4.29 3.83 3.74
N VAL A 88 -4.41 4.50 4.90
CA VAL A 88 -3.98 5.89 5.09
C VAL A 88 -2.86 5.95 6.12
N LEU A 89 -1.82 6.71 5.79
CA LEU A 89 -0.70 7.06 6.66
C LEU A 89 -0.99 8.40 7.34
N TYR A 90 -1.04 8.40 8.65
CA TYR A 90 -1.33 9.53 9.50
C TYR A 90 -0.10 9.92 10.31
N ASP A 91 0.11 11.22 10.49
CA ASP A 91 1.14 11.75 11.38
C ASP A 91 0.73 11.73 12.86
N ARG A 92 1.64 12.18 13.75
CA ARG A 92 1.38 12.29 15.20
C ARG A 92 0.31 13.31 15.57
N THR A 93 -0.04 14.22 14.66
CA THR A 93 -1.15 15.17 14.83
C THR A 93 -2.48 14.57 14.39
N THR A 94 -2.49 13.30 13.95
CA THR A 94 -3.66 12.48 13.59
C THR A 94 -4.32 12.83 12.25
N TYR A 95 -3.59 13.54 11.38
CA TYR A 95 -4.01 13.89 10.02
C TYR A 95 -3.24 13.10 8.96
N ALA A 96 -3.84 12.92 7.79
CA ALA A 96 -3.26 12.10 6.73
C ALA A 96 -2.08 12.83 6.07
N VAL A 97 -0.94 12.15 5.97
CA VAL A 97 0.22 12.60 5.18
C VAL A 97 0.35 11.82 3.87
N GLY A 98 -0.25 10.62 3.80
CA GLY A 98 -0.28 9.82 2.59
C GLY A 98 -1.42 8.81 2.60
N ALA A 99 -1.84 8.33 1.43
CA ALA A 99 -2.85 7.29 1.31
C ALA A 99 -2.55 6.37 0.12
N ARG A 100 -3.01 5.12 0.19
CA ARG A 100 -2.94 4.20 -0.95
C ARG A 100 -3.90 4.63 -2.06
N HIS A 101 -3.78 4.02 -3.24
CA HIS A 101 -4.74 4.24 -4.32
C HIS A 101 -6.16 3.87 -3.87
N ASP A 102 -7.17 4.55 -4.43
CA ASP A 102 -8.59 4.26 -4.22
C ASP A 102 -9.09 4.52 -2.78
N ILE A 103 -8.57 5.56 -2.12
CA ILE A 103 -9.14 6.07 -0.86
C ILE A 103 -10.01 7.30 -1.15
N VAL A 104 -11.24 7.29 -0.64
CA VAL A 104 -12.16 8.43 -0.65
C VAL A 104 -12.84 8.57 0.71
N ARG A 105 -12.34 9.49 1.55
CA ARG A 105 -12.82 9.73 2.92
C ARG A 105 -12.59 11.20 3.30
N GLY A 106 -13.66 11.95 3.53
CA GLY A 106 -13.55 13.39 3.83
C GLY A 106 -12.77 14.14 2.74
N ALA A 107 -11.72 14.87 3.12
CA ALA A 107 -10.84 15.56 2.17
C ALA A 107 -9.76 14.65 1.55
N ILE A 108 -9.58 13.43 2.07
CA ILE A 108 -8.60 12.45 1.56
C ILE A 108 -9.19 11.80 0.30
N ASN A 109 -8.58 12.05 -0.85
CA ASN A 109 -9.02 11.52 -2.13
C ASN A 109 -7.83 11.14 -3.04
N THR A 110 -7.62 9.85 -3.21
CA THR A 110 -6.62 9.22 -4.08
C THR A 110 -7.26 8.23 -5.05
N ALA A 111 -8.55 8.40 -5.37
CA ALA A 111 -9.23 7.59 -6.39
C ALA A 111 -8.69 7.86 -7.81
N VAL A 112 -8.16 9.06 -8.04
CA VAL A 112 -7.45 9.42 -9.26
C VAL A 112 -6.11 10.00 -8.87
N THR A 113 -5.03 9.37 -9.32
CA THR A 113 -3.65 9.74 -9.01
C THR A 113 -2.84 9.98 -10.28
N PHE A 114 -1.71 10.67 -10.13
CA PHE A 114 -0.71 10.69 -11.20
C PHE A 114 -0.10 9.28 -11.38
N PRO A 115 0.44 8.98 -12.56
CA PRO A 115 1.17 7.73 -12.78
C PRO A 115 2.30 7.55 -11.76
N ASP A 116 2.53 6.31 -11.35
CA ASP A 116 3.61 5.98 -10.43
C ASP A 116 4.96 6.37 -11.03
N LYS A 117 5.82 6.96 -10.18
CA LYS A 117 7.22 7.21 -10.53
C LYS A 117 7.93 5.88 -10.80
N THR A 118 9.02 5.93 -11.56
CA THR A 118 9.87 4.74 -11.72
C THR A 118 10.56 4.41 -10.40
N LYS A 119 10.39 3.19 -9.89
CA LYS A 119 11.07 2.72 -8.69
C LYS A 119 12.57 2.56 -8.96
N GLY A 120 13.38 3.25 -8.19
CA GLY A 120 14.83 3.11 -8.15
C GLY A 120 15.25 1.82 -7.45
N VAL A 121 16.55 1.53 -7.53
CA VAL A 121 17.15 0.37 -6.85
C VAL A 121 17.11 0.60 -5.34
N LYS A 122 16.56 -0.36 -4.59
CA LYS A 122 16.53 -0.30 -3.12
C LYS A 122 17.95 -0.16 -2.56
N ARG A 123 18.12 0.83 -1.68
CA ARG A 123 19.35 1.05 -0.93
C ARG A 123 19.43 0.11 0.28
N PRO A 124 20.62 -0.15 0.84
CA PRO A 124 20.76 -0.96 2.05
C PRO A 124 19.89 -0.46 3.20
N LYS A 125 19.12 -1.37 3.80
CA LYS A 125 18.23 -1.10 4.92
C LYS A 125 19.03 -1.00 6.24
N PRO A 126 18.86 0.07 7.04
CA PRO A 126 19.42 0.12 8.38
C PRO A 126 18.86 -1.00 9.27
N LEU A 127 19.60 -1.37 10.32
CA LEU A 127 19.07 -2.30 11.31
C LEU A 127 17.85 -1.67 12.01
N ARG A 128 16.79 -2.45 12.18
CA ARG A 128 15.60 -1.97 12.89
C ARG A 128 15.90 -1.88 14.40
N PRO A 129 15.61 -0.74 15.03
CA PRO A 129 15.75 -0.61 16.47
C PRO A 129 14.68 -1.44 17.18
N ASN A 130 14.95 -1.76 18.44
CA ASN A 130 13.92 -2.26 19.33
C ASN A 130 13.02 -1.07 19.73
N VAL A 131 11.73 -1.16 19.46
CA VAL A 131 10.76 -0.09 19.72
C VAL A 131 9.63 -0.66 20.59
N GLU A 132 9.13 0.16 21.52
CA GLU A 132 7.99 -0.23 22.35
C GLU A 132 6.68 0.01 21.61
N ASP A 133 5.79 -0.99 21.64
CA ASP A 133 4.50 -0.97 20.94
C ASP A 133 3.35 -0.34 21.77
N ALA A 134 3.69 0.46 22.79
CA ALA A 134 2.71 1.03 23.73
C ALA A 134 2.27 2.45 23.32
N VAL A 135 1.61 2.59 22.17
CA VAL A 135 1.00 3.86 21.73
C VAL A 135 -0.52 3.73 21.78
N ALA A 136 -1.18 4.66 22.49
CA ALA A 136 -2.65 4.69 22.54
C ALA A 136 -3.23 4.89 21.13
N ARG A 137 -4.32 4.16 20.81
CA ARG A 137 -5.01 4.33 19.53
C ARG A 137 -5.69 5.71 19.47
N PRO A 138 -5.34 6.56 18.51
CA PRO A 138 -5.90 7.89 18.42
C PRO A 138 -7.24 7.90 17.66
N VAL A 139 -7.98 8.98 17.84
CA VAL A 139 -8.97 9.42 16.84
C VAL A 139 -8.20 9.91 15.62
N LEU A 140 -8.59 9.49 14.41
CA LEU A 140 -7.95 9.90 13.17
C LEU A 140 -8.93 10.75 12.35
N TYR A 141 -8.43 11.83 11.75
CA TYR A 141 -9.24 12.77 11.00
C TYR A 141 -9.15 12.52 9.50
N ASP A 142 -10.29 12.59 8.82
CA ASP A 142 -10.39 12.45 7.36
C ASP A 142 -10.04 13.76 6.63
N ASN A 143 -8.88 14.34 6.98
CA ASN A 143 -8.29 15.52 6.37
C ASN A 143 -6.79 15.33 6.16
N TRP A 144 -6.24 16.01 5.15
CA TRP A 144 -4.80 16.08 4.94
C TRP A 144 -4.12 16.90 6.03
N SER A 145 -2.92 16.49 6.40
CA SER A 145 -2.01 17.24 7.24
C SER A 145 -1.45 18.44 6.49
N GLU A 146 -1.03 19.47 7.22
CA GLU A 146 -0.19 20.55 6.68
C GLU A 146 1.24 20.07 6.40
N GLN A 147 1.63 18.92 6.96
CA GLN A 147 2.90 18.27 6.71
C GLN A 147 2.87 17.47 5.39
N THR A 148 3.91 17.62 4.58
CA THR A 148 4.08 16.79 3.38
C THR A 148 4.55 15.37 3.72
N LEU A 149 4.26 14.41 2.85
CA LEU A 149 4.69 13.02 3.03
C LEU A 149 6.22 12.88 3.13
N THR A 150 6.97 13.67 2.36
CA THR A 150 8.44 13.67 2.46
C THR A 150 8.90 14.24 3.81
N ALA A 151 8.34 15.37 4.25
CA ALA A 151 8.70 15.99 5.53
C ALA A 151 8.37 15.09 6.73
N PHE A 152 7.28 14.32 6.64
CA PHE A 152 6.94 13.28 7.61
C PHE A 152 8.07 12.26 7.80
N PHE A 153 8.68 11.77 6.71
CA PHE A 153 9.80 10.84 6.78
C PHE A 153 11.11 11.50 7.24
N GLU A 154 11.32 12.79 6.93
CA GLU A 154 12.50 13.54 7.39
C GLU A 154 12.55 13.70 8.91
N GLU A 155 11.42 13.65 9.60
CA GLU A 155 11.39 13.63 11.07
C GLU A 155 12.19 12.47 11.67
N GLY A 156 12.27 11.35 10.95
CA GLY A 156 13.00 10.14 11.34
C GLY A 156 14.50 10.16 11.06
N LYS A 157 15.01 11.21 10.41
CA LYS A 157 16.45 11.38 10.11
C LYS A 157 17.19 12.17 11.19
N LYS A 158 16.47 12.85 12.07
CA LYS A 158 17.00 13.63 13.20
C LYS A 158 17.12 12.75 14.43
#